data_AF-M6KS22-F1
#
_entry.id   AF-M6KS22-F1
#
_cell.length_a   1.000
_cell.length_b   1.000
_cell.length_c   1.000
_cell.angle_alpha   90.00
_cell.angle_beta   90.00
_cell.angle_gamma   90.00
#
_symmetry.space_group_name_H-M   'P 1'
#
loop_
_entity.id
_entity.type
_entity.pdbx_description
1 polymer ?
#
loop_
_entity_poly.entity_id
_entity_poly.type
_entity_poly.pdbx_seq_one_letter_code
_entity_poly.pdbx_strand_id
1 'polypeptide(L)'
;MILIIPILLGLLTKKFLPKTTAKIVKPIRILSAIIFAAFLLIALFANFQIFLNVIYKVFLYVFLMNAVGFLLGYYFSKLMRLDERDSRCISIETGIQNSGLGLVLIFAFFEGQGSMAIIAATWGIWHAIAGVTLAWFWSKKTSTLKT
;
A
#
# COMPACT_ATOMS: atom_id res chain seq x y z
N MET A 1 -3.14 13.17 -14.32
CA MET A 1 -4.57 12.96 -14.70
C MET A 1 -5.09 11.56 -14.36
N ILE A 2 -4.25 10.51 -14.40
CA ILE A 2 -4.63 9.11 -14.20
C ILE A 2 -5.31 8.84 -12.82
N LEU A 3 -4.97 9.60 -11.77
CA LEU A 3 -5.54 9.41 -10.42
C LEU A 3 -6.69 10.38 -10.08
N ILE A 4 -6.52 11.66 -10.41
CA ILE A 4 -7.46 12.73 -10.03
C ILE A 4 -8.82 12.55 -10.68
N ILE A 5 -8.87 12.22 -11.97
CA ILE A 5 -10.13 12.09 -12.71
C ILE A 5 -10.97 10.93 -12.14
N PRO A 6 -10.45 9.70 -11.98
CA PRO A 6 -11.24 8.59 -11.42
C PRO A 6 -11.71 8.85 -9.99
N ILE A 7 -10.91 9.52 -9.16
CA ILE A 7 -11.29 9.86 -7.79
C ILE A 7 -12.45 10.87 -7.79
N LEU A 8 -12.35 11.92 -8.60
CA LEU A 8 -13.43 12.92 -8.73
C LEU A 8 -14.71 12.28 -9.25
N LEU A 9 -14.62 11.44 -10.30
CA LEU A 9 -15.77 10.71 -10.82
C LEU A 9 -16.39 9.80 -9.74
N GLY A 10 -15.58 9.03 -9.03
CA GLY A 10 -16.06 8.17 -7.93
C GLY A 10 -16.77 8.95 -6.82
N LEU A 11 -16.24 10.12 -6.45
CA LEU A 11 -16.86 11.03 -5.48
C LEU A 11 -18.20 11.59 -5.99
N LEU A 12 -18.25 12.02 -7.26
CA LEU A 12 -19.48 12.51 -7.89
C LEU A 12 -20.53 11.39 -7.98
N THR A 13 -20.16 10.19 -8.40
CA THR A 13 -21.07 9.04 -8.44
C THR A 13 -21.59 8.68 -7.05
N LYS A 14 -20.74 8.74 -6.01
CA LYS A 14 -21.19 8.55 -4.62
C LYS A 14 -22.19 9.61 -4.18
N LYS A 15 -22.01 10.87 -4.60
CA LYS A 15 -22.90 11.99 -4.27
C LYS A 15 -24.25 11.90 -5.00
N PHE A 16 -24.24 11.64 -6.31
CA PHE A 16 -25.45 11.67 -7.14
C PHE A 16 -26.19 10.33 -7.23
N LEU A 17 -25.50 9.20 -7.07
CA LEU A 17 -26.04 7.85 -7.20
C LEU A 17 -25.67 6.97 -5.98
N PRO A 18 -26.06 7.35 -4.74
CA PRO A 18 -25.64 6.66 -3.52
C PRO A 18 -26.17 5.22 -3.44
N LYS A 19 -27.41 4.96 -3.91
CA LYS A 19 -28.03 3.63 -3.92
C LYS A 19 -27.28 2.65 -4.83
N THR A 20 -26.83 3.11 -6.00
CA THR A 20 -26.02 2.33 -6.93
C THR A 20 -24.64 2.09 -6.36
N THR A 21 -23.99 3.15 -5.85
CA THR A 21 -22.66 3.10 -5.22
C THR A 21 -22.61 2.05 -4.11
N ALA A 22 -23.60 2.02 -3.21
CA ALA A 22 -23.66 1.04 -2.13
C ALA A 22 -23.62 -0.42 -2.62
N LYS A 23 -24.24 -0.70 -3.79
CA LYS A 23 -24.24 -2.04 -4.39
C LYS A 23 -22.92 -2.39 -5.08
N ILE A 24 -22.29 -1.41 -5.73
CA ILE A 24 -21.09 -1.66 -6.57
C ILE A 24 -19.76 -1.54 -5.83
N VAL A 25 -19.71 -0.87 -4.67
CA VAL A 25 -18.45 -0.68 -3.92
C VAL A 25 -17.78 -2.00 -3.53
N LYS A 26 -18.56 -2.97 -3.04
CA LYS A 26 -18.03 -4.28 -2.64
C LYS A 26 -17.44 -5.06 -3.84
N PRO A 27 -18.18 -5.28 -4.94
CA PRO A 27 -17.61 -5.99 -6.09
C PRO A 27 -16.45 -5.24 -6.74
N ILE A 28 -16.50 -3.90 -6.85
CA ILE A 28 -15.38 -3.10 -7.39
C ILE A 28 -14.12 -3.29 -6.52
N ARG A 29 -14.24 -3.23 -5.19
CA ARG A 29 -13.09 -3.43 -4.30
C ARG A 29 -12.44 -4.79 -4.50
N ILE A 30 -13.25 -5.85 -4.61
CA ILE A 30 -12.77 -7.21 -4.84
C ILE A 30 -12.11 -7.30 -6.23
N LEU A 31 -12.75 -6.76 -7.26
CA LEU A 31 -12.22 -6.73 -8.62
C LEU A 31 -10.88 -5.99 -8.69
N SER A 32 -10.76 -4.82 -8.05
CA SER A 32 -9.49 -4.08 -7.98
C SER A 32 -8.40 -4.88 -7.28
N ALA A 33 -8.72 -5.58 -6.18
CA ALA A 33 -7.76 -6.43 -5.48
C ALA A 33 -7.32 -7.62 -6.34
N ILE A 34 -8.25 -8.27 -7.06
CA ILE A 34 -7.95 -9.37 -7.97
C ILE A 34 -7.08 -8.90 -9.14
N ILE A 35 -7.43 -7.79 -9.79
CA ILE A 35 -6.66 -7.22 -10.89
C ILE A 35 -5.25 -6.89 -10.41
N PHE A 36 -5.13 -6.22 -9.26
CA PHE A 36 -3.83 -5.89 -8.68
C PHE A 36 -3.01 -7.15 -8.40
N ALA A 37 -3.58 -8.16 -7.74
CA ALA A 37 -2.91 -9.44 -7.48
C ALA A 37 -2.50 -10.16 -8.77
N ALA A 38 -3.36 -10.17 -9.79
CA ALA A 38 -3.04 -10.75 -11.09
C ALA A 38 -1.85 -10.05 -11.76
N PHE A 39 -1.80 -8.72 -11.74
CA PHE A 39 -0.65 -7.95 -12.22
C PHE A 39 0.64 -8.33 -11.49
N LEU A 40 0.61 -8.46 -10.15
CA LEU A 40 1.75 -8.89 -9.36
C LEU A 40 2.25 -10.28 -9.77
N LEU A 41 1.33 -11.24 -9.91
CA LEU A 41 1.65 -12.61 -10.28
C LEU A 41 2.23 -12.68 -11.70
N ILE A 42 1.60 -12.02 -12.67
CA ILE A 42 2.07 -12.00 -14.06
C ILE A 42 3.47 -11.39 -14.15
N ALA A 43 3.70 -10.24 -13.50
CA ALA A 43 5.01 -9.58 -13.50
C ALA A 43 6.09 -10.46 -12.85
N LEU A 44 5.75 -11.16 -11.76
CA LEU A 44 6.64 -12.07 -11.06
C LEU A 44 6.99 -13.30 -11.93
N PHE A 45 5.99 -13.96 -12.51
CA PHE A 45 6.21 -15.15 -13.35
C PHE A 45 6.99 -14.82 -14.62
N ALA A 46 6.69 -13.69 -15.28
CA ALA A 46 7.40 -13.26 -16.49
C ALA A 46 8.88 -12.95 -16.24
N ASN A 47 9.26 -12.60 -15.00
CA ASN A 47 10.61 -12.16 -14.65
C ASN A 47 11.23 -12.95 -13.50
N PHE A 48 10.81 -14.21 -13.30
CA PHE A 48 11.14 -15.00 -12.12
C PHE A 48 12.65 -15.22 -11.91
N GLN A 49 13.40 -15.41 -12.99
CA GLN A 49 14.86 -15.57 -12.93
C GLN A 49 15.58 -14.29 -12.46
N ILE A 50 15.11 -13.12 -12.92
CA ILE A 50 15.63 -11.82 -12.49
C ILE A 50 15.27 -11.58 -11.02
N PHE A 51 14.04 -11.93 -10.64
CA PHE A 51 13.57 -11.85 -9.27
C PHE A 51 14.49 -12.63 -8.30
N LEU A 52 14.81 -13.90 -8.57
CA LEU A 52 15.66 -14.70 -7.68
C LEU A 52 17.06 -14.11 -7.49
N ASN A 53 17.63 -13.51 -8.53
CA ASN A 53 18.96 -12.88 -8.45
C ASN A 53 18.97 -11.56 -7.67
N VAL A 54 17.83 -10.88 -7.56
CA VAL A 54 17.75 -9.50 -7.07
C VAL A 54 16.96 -9.39 -5.75
N ILE A 55 16.17 -10.43 -5.40
CA ILE A 55 15.24 -10.41 -4.26
C ILE A 55 15.92 -10.13 -2.93
N TYR A 56 17.11 -10.66 -2.67
CA TYR A 56 17.78 -10.45 -1.39
C TYR A 56 18.15 -8.98 -1.17
N LYS A 57 18.64 -8.29 -2.21
CA LYS A 57 18.96 -6.86 -2.12
C LYS A 57 17.69 -6.03 -2.03
N VAL A 58 16.73 -6.31 -2.92
CA VAL A 58 15.47 -5.55 -2.98
C VAL A 58 14.69 -5.68 -1.69
N PHE A 59 14.62 -6.87 -1.12
CA PHE A 59 13.96 -7.11 0.15
C PHE A 59 14.60 -6.29 1.28
N LEU A 60 15.93 -6.24 1.36
CA LEU A 60 16.62 -5.44 2.36
C LEU A 60 16.30 -3.94 2.22
N TYR A 61 16.33 -3.39 1.00
CA TYR A 61 16.01 -1.98 0.76
C TYR A 61 14.54 -1.67 1.09
N VAL A 62 13.63 -2.52 0.63
CA VAL A 62 12.19 -2.43 0.89
C VAL A 62 11.89 -2.50 2.39
N PHE A 63 12.52 -3.44 3.08
CA PHE A 63 12.44 -3.60 4.53
C PHE A 63 12.90 -2.34 5.24
N LEU A 64 14.10 -1.85 4.92
CA LEU A 64 14.69 -0.67 5.55
C LEU A 64 13.86 0.58 5.32
N MET A 65 13.44 0.83 4.07
CA MET A 65 12.61 1.98 3.72
C MET A 65 11.29 1.97 4.50
N ASN A 66 10.64 0.80 4.59
CA ASN A 66 9.36 0.65 5.28
C ASN A 66 9.52 0.76 6.80
N ALA A 67 10.57 0.16 7.38
CA ALA A 67 10.90 0.30 8.79
C ALA A 67 11.21 1.76 9.16
N VAL A 68 11.99 2.46 8.34
CA VAL A 68 12.26 3.90 8.51
C VAL A 68 10.97 4.70 8.43
N GLY A 69 10.08 4.40 7.48
CA GLY A 69 8.77 5.05 7.37
C GLY A 69 7.92 4.89 8.63
N PHE A 70 7.80 3.66 9.16
CA PHE A 70 7.08 3.41 10.41
C PHE A 70 7.71 4.13 11.60
N LEU A 71 9.03 4.04 11.76
CA LEU A 71 9.74 4.65 12.88
C LEU A 71 9.68 6.17 12.82
N LEU A 72 9.95 6.78 11.66
CA LEU A 72 9.86 8.22 11.48
C LEU A 72 8.44 8.71 11.73
N GLY A 73 7.42 8.08 11.15
CA GLY A 73 6.03 8.48 11.40
C GLY A 73 5.65 8.42 12.88
N TYR A 74 6.10 7.38 13.61
CA TYR A 74 5.84 7.23 15.04
C TYR A 74 6.61 8.25 15.89
N TYR A 75 7.92 8.39 15.70
CA TYR A 75 8.72 9.30 16.52
C TYR A 75 8.48 10.77 16.18
N PHE A 76 8.17 11.08 14.93
CA PHE A 76 7.79 12.44 14.53
C PHE A 76 6.47 12.85 15.19
N SER A 77 5.46 11.98 15.18
CA SER A 77 4.19 12.26 15.89
C SER A 77 4.37 12.38 17.40
N LYS A 78 5.27 11.58 18.01
CA LYS A 78 5.67 11.74 19.42
C LYS A 78 6.38 13.06 19.69
N LEU A 79 7.26 13.51 18.79
CA LEU A 79 7.91 14.82 18.90
C LEU A 79 6.88 15.96 18.86
N MET A 80 5.82 15.78 18.06
CA MET A 80 4.67 16.69 17.99
C MET A 80 3.68 16.52 19.16
N ARG A 81 4.00 15.68 20.17
CA ARG A 81 3.20 15.43 21.37
C ARG A 81 1.78 14.90 21.10
N LEU A 82 1.61 14.17 20.00
CA LEU A 82 0.35 13.49 19.71
C LEU A 82 0.14 12.29 20.63
N ASP A 83 -1.12 11.91 20.82
CA ASP A 83 -1.48 10.77 21.63
C ASP A 83 -0.99 9.45 21.00
N GLU A 84 -1.08 8.35 21.75
CA GLU A 84 -0.63 7.04 21.27
C GLU A 84 -1.43 6.54 20.06
N ARG A 85 -2.70 6.91 19.96
CA ARG A 85 -3.58 6.47 18.87
C ARG A 85 -3.19 7.15 17.56
N ASP A 86 -3.03 8.45 17.57
CA ASP A 86 -2.63 9.25 16.42
C ASP A 86 -1.18 8.92 16.02
N SER A 87 -0.30 8.68 16.99
CA SER A 87 1.09 8.29 16.69
C SER A 87 1.17 6.96 15.92
N ARG A 88 0.34 5.97 16.31
CA ARG A 88 0.23 4.69 15.59
C ARG A 88 -0.39 4.86 14.21
N CYS A 89 -1.41 5.71 14.09
CA CYS A 89 -2.03 6.05 12.82
C CYS A 89 -1.01 6.65 11.85
N ILE A 90 -0.30 7.69 12.27
CA ILE A 90 0.70 8.39 11.45
C ILE A 90 1.86 7.46 11.07
N SER A 91 2.29 6.60 12.00
CA SER A 91 3.27 5.56 11.69
C SER A 91 2.83 4.66 10.54
N ILE A 92 1.60 4.13 10.61
CA ILE A 92 1.05 3.24 9.56
C ILE A 92 0.89 4.00 8.24
N GLU A 93 0.32 5.21 8.25
CA GLU A 93 0.13 6.03 7.05
C GLU A 93 1.45 6.44 6.39
N THR A 94 2.54 6.57 7.17
CA THR A 94 3.86 6.91 6.63
C THR A 94 4.59 5.69 6.08
N GLY A 95 4.49 4.54 6.78
CA GLY A 95 5.16 3.31 6.37
C GLY A 95 4.45 2.60 5.21
N ILE A 96 3.11 2.53 5.23
CA ILE A 96 2.32 1.98 4.13
C ILE A 96 2.16 3.04 3.05
N GLN A 97 2.51 2.69 1.83
CA GLN A 97 2.39 3.59 0.69
C GLN A 97 1.60 2.92 -0.44
N ASN A 98 1.23 3.71 -1.44
CA ASN A 98 0.46 3.20 -2.58
C ASN A 98 1.36 2.57 -3.65
N SER A 99 1.64 1.28 -3.49
CA SER A 99 2.38 0.48 -4.48
C SER A 99 1.64 0.31 -5.81
N GLY A 100 0.31 0.36 -5.81
CA GLY A 100 -0.49 0.32 -7.03
C GLY A 100 -0.24 1.52 -7.94
N LEU A 101 -0.14 2.72 -7.35
CA LEU A 101 0.22 3.92 -8.09
C LEU A 101 1.63 3.82 -8.69
N GLY A 102 2.59 3.28 -7.93
CA GLY A 102 3.95 3.03 -8.43
C GLY A 102 3.95 2.13 -9.67
N LEU A 103 3.19 1.03 -9.62
CA LEU A 103 3.04 0.12 -10.75
C LEU A 103 2.41 0.80 -11.98
N VAL A 104 1.33 1.57 -11.78
CA VAL A 104 0.69 2.33 -12.86
C VAL A 104 1.66 3.32 -13.51
N LEU A 105 2.50 4.01 -12.73
CA LEU A 105 3.50 4.92 -13.27
C LEU A 105 4.58 4.19 -14.08
N ILE A 106 5.01 3.00 -13.64
CA ILE A 106 5.98 2.17 -14.36
C ILE A 106 5.42 1.76 -15.73
N PHE A 107 4.16 1.32 -15.80
CA PHE A 107 3.54 0.96 -17.07
C PHE A 107 3.25 2.17 -17.96
N ALA A 108 2.89 3.32 -17.37
CA ALA A 108 2.54 4.51 -18.13
C ALA A 108 3.75 5.28 -18.69
N PHE A 109 4.87 5.31 -17.97
CA PHE A 109 6.02 6.17 -18.29
C PHE A 109 7.34 5.43 -18.52
N PHE A 110 7.44 4.16 -18.10
CA PHE A 110 8.67 3.36 -18.21
C PHE A 110 8.44 2.10 -19.04
N GLU A 111 7.43 2.10 -19.92
CA GLU A 111 7.09 1.01 -20.82
C GLU A 111 6.87 -0.34 -20.12
N GLY A 112 6.52 -0.31 -18.83
CA GLY A 112 6.34 -1.53 -18.04
C GLY A 112 7.64 -2.28 -17.78
N GLN A 113 8.79 -1.59 -17.67
CA GLN A 113 10.08 -2.22 -17.43
C GLN A 113 10.00 -3.25 -16.28
N GLY A 114 10.28 -4.51 -16.62
CA GLY A 114 10.04 -5.65 -15.73
C GLY A 114 10.77 -5.57 -14.40
N SER A 115 12.02 -5.08 -14.39
CA SER A 115 12.81 -4.90 -13.15
C SER A 115 12.14 -3.93 -12.17
N MET A 116 11.66 -2.77 -12.64
CA MET A 116 10.94 -1.81 -11.80
C MET A 116 9.60 -2.37 -11.31
N ALA A 117 8.87 -3.05 -12.20
CA ALA A 117 7.57 -3.65 -11.87
C ALA A 117 7.70 -4.71 -10.77
N ILE A 118 8.74 -5.55 -10.82
CA ILE A 118 9.04 -6.54 -9.77
C ILE A 118 9.33 -5.85 -8.43
N ILE A 119 10.12 -4.78 -8.43
CA ILE A 119 10.45 -4.05 -7.19
C ILE A 119 9.18 -3.44 -6.59
N ALA A 120 8.35 -2.76 -7.40
CA ALA A 120 7.09 -2.20 -6.94
C ALA A 120 6.11 -3.29 -6.45
N ALA A 121 6.10 -4.44 -7.10
CA ALA A 121 5.26 -5.58 -6.75
C ALA A 121 5.66 -6.21 -5.42
N THR A 122 6.94 -6.51 -5.25
CA THR A 122 7.51 -7.08 -4.02
C THR A 122 7.39 -6.14 -2.84
N TRP A 123 7.65 -4.84 -3.07
CA TRP A 123 7.38 -3.80 -2.12
C TRP A 123 5.92 -3.77 -1.68
N GLY A 124 4.99 -3.87 -2.65
CA GLY A 124 3.55 -3.98 -2.43
C GLY A 124 3.14 -5.08 -1.47
N ILE A 125 3.67 -6.28 -1.68
CA ILE A 125 3.40 -7.45 -0.85
C ILE A 125 4.00 -7.25 0.55
N TRP A 126 5.25 -6.79 0.62
CA TRP A 126 5.96 -6.61 1.88
C TRP A 126 5.28 -5.61 2.80
N HIS A 127 5.00 -4.40 2.34
CA HIS A 127 4.44 -3.35 3.22
C HIS A 127 3.03 -3.69 3.69
N ALA A 128 2.26 -4.47 2.91
CA ALA A 128 0.96 -4.98 3.32
C ALA A 128 1.10 -6.00 4.47
N ILE A 129 2.05 -6.93 4.36
CA ILE A 129 2.35 -7.89 5.45
C ILE A 129 2.84 -7.12 6.68
N ALA A 130 3.84 -6.26 6.52
CA ALA A 130 4.43 -5.48 7.62
C ALA A 130 3.39 -4.60 8.33
N GLY A 131 2.52 -3.93 7.56
CA GLY A 131 1.43 -3.11 8.08
C GLY A 131 0.41 -3.92 8.88
N VAL A 132 -0.04 -5.07 8.36
CA VAL A 132 -0.97 -5.96 9.07
C VAL A 132 -0.32 -6.53 10.34
N THR A 133 0.96 -6.94 10.28
CA THR A 133 1.70 -7.44 11.44
C THR A 133 1.83 -6.37 12.52
N LEU A 134 2.19 -5.13 12.15
CA LEU A 134 2.33 -4.02 13.08
C LEU A 134 0.97 -3.63 13.70
N ALA A 135 -0.08 -3.55 12.88
CA ALA A 135 -1.45 -3.29 13.35
C ALA A 135 -1.93 -4.38 14.31
N TRP A 136 -1.65 -5.65 14.03
CA TRP A 136 -1.97 -6.77 14.91
C TRP A 136 -1.19 -6.72 16.23
N PHE A 137 0.10 -6.40 16.18
CA PHE A 137 0.94 -6.22 17.35
C PHE A 137 0.39 -5.11 18.27
N TRP A 138 -0.01 -3.98 17.72
CA TRP A 138 -0.60 -2.90 18.49
C TRP A 138 -2.01 -3.19 18.97
N SER A 139 -2.84 -3.91 18.19
CA SER A 139 -4.17 -4.35 18.61
C SER A 139 -4.13 -5.12 19.93
N LYS A 140 -3.12 -6.00 20.11
CA LYS A 140 -2.91 -6.71 21.39
C LYS A 140 -2.56 -5.80 22.57
N LYS A 141 -1.94 -4.64 22.33
CA LYS A 141 -1.60 -3.64 23.35
C LYS A 141 -2.71 -2.60 23.57
N THR A 142 -3.77 -2.60 22.76
CA THR A 142 -4.87 -1.62 22.87
C THR A 142 -5.83 -1.95 24.02
N SER A 143 -5.70 -3.09 24.71
CA SER A 143 -6.54 -3.43 25.87
C SER A 143 -6.35 -2.50 27.09
N THR A 144 -5.39 -1.58 27.06
CA THR A 144 -5.09 -0.63 28.15
C THR A 144 -5.29 0.84 27.78
N LEU A 145 -5.65 1.16 26.52
CA LEU A 145 -5.96 2.53 26.10
C LEU A 145 -7.45 2.80 26.31
N LYS A 146 -7.86 3.03 27.56
CA LYS A 146 -9.19 3.54 27.87
C LYS A 146 -9.33 4.96 27.32
N THR A 147 -10.38 5.17 26.53
CA THR A 147 -11.01 6.48 26.25
C THR A 147 -11.32 7.23 27.53
#